data_AF-A0A2X4TF02-F1
#
_entry.id   AF-A0A2X4TF02-F1
#
_cell.length_a   1.000
_cell.length_b   1.000
_cell.length_c   1.000
_cell.angle_alpha   90.00
_cell.angle_beta   90.00
_cell.angle_gamma   90.00
#
_symmetry.space_group_name_H-M   'P 1'
#
loop_
_entity.id
_entity.type
_entity.pdbx_description
1 polymer ?
#
loop_
_entity_poly.entity_id
_entity_poly.type
_entity_poly.pdbx_seq_one_letter_code
_entity_poly.pdbx_strand_id
1 'polypeptide(L)'
;MQDKTRGYGDQDIVLPDETRRAIAELVNGDARRALNTLEMMADMAEVDDSGKRVLLPALLTEIAGERSARFDNKGDRFYDLISALHKSVRGSAPDAALYWYARIITAGGDPLYVARRCLAIASEDVGNADPRAMQVAIAAWDCFTRVGPAEGERAIAQAIVYLACAPKSNAVYTAFKAALADARERPDYDVPVHLRNAPTKTDERDGIWSGVPLCP
;
A
#
# COMPACT_ATOMS: atom_id res chain seq x y z
N MET A 1 6.25 -26.50 -20.10
CA MET A 1 7.41 -27.41 -20.30
C MET A 1 7.28 -28.31 -21.52
N GLN A 2 6.09 -28.83 -21.88
CA GLN A 2 5.97 -29.77 -23.03
C GLN A 2 5.38 -29.14 -24.31
N ASP A 3 4.82 -27.92 -24.24
CA ASP A 3 4.29 -27.22 -25.42
C ASP A 3 5.47 -26.78 -26.31
N LYS A 4 5.52 -27.32 -27.53
CA LYS A 4 6.58 -27.05 -28.51
C LYS A 4 6.33 -25.78 -29.33
N THR A 5 5.09 -25.31 -29.38
CA THR A 5 4.68 -24.19 -30.24
C THR A 5 4.63 -22.89 -29.45
N ARG A 6 4.26 -22.96 -28.16
CA ARG A 6 4.10 -21.78 -27.28
C ARG A 6 4.83 -21.94 -25.94
N GLY A 7 5.80 -22.83 -25.86
CA GLY A 7 6.56 -23.08 -24.64
C GLY A 7 7.91 -23.74 -24.92
N TYR A 8 8.52 -24.30 -23.88
CA TYR A 8 9.89 -24.84 -23.92
C TYR A 8 10.01 -26.31 -24.35
N GLY A 9 9.04 -26.84 -25.10
CA GLY A 9 8.90 -28.27 -25.41
C GLY A 9 10.03 -28.94 -26.21
N ASP A 10 10.99 -28.19 -26.74
CA ASP A 10 12.16 -28.68 -27.50
C ASP A 10 13.41 -27.80 -27.26
N GLN A 11 13.52 -27.21 -26.07
CA GLN A 11 14.55 -26.20 -25.75
C GLN A 11 15.64 -26.70 -24.78
N ASP A 12 15.67 -28.01 -24.50
CA ASP A 12 16.58 -28.66 -23.55
C ASP A 12 16.61 -27.98 -22.17
N ILE A 13 15.44 -27.49 -21.72
CA ILE A 13 15.26 -26.85 -20.42
C ILE A 13 14.65 -27.84 -19.43
N VAL A 14 15.31 -28.00 -18.30
CA VAL A 14 14.85 -28.84 -17.19
C VAL A 14 14.35 -27.93 -16.07
N LEU A 15 13.10 -28.13 -15.65
CA LEU A 15 12.51 -27.48 -14.48
C LEU A 15 12.33 -28.53 -13.36
N PRO A 16 13.26 -28.60 -12.39
CA PRO A 16 13.14 -29.48 -11.23
C PRO A 16 11.83 -29.23 -10.46
N ASP A 17 11.31 -30.30 -9.85
CA ASP A 17 10.07 -30.27 -9.08
C ASP A 17 10.15 -29.33 -7.88
N GLU A 18 11.30 -29.27 -7.23
CA GLU A 18 11.60 -28.33 -6.14
C GLU A 18 11.51 -26.87 -6.60
N THR A 19 12.12 -26.51 -7.73
CA THR A 19 12.05 -25.16 -8.26
C THR A 19 10.64 -24.82 -8.71
N ARG A 20 9.92 -25.77 -9.31
CA ARG A 20 8.51 -25.60 -9.68
C ARG A 20 7.63 -25.28 -8.47
N ARG A 21 7.85 -25.97 -7.34
CA ARG A 21 7.16 -25.67 -6.07
C ARG A 21 7.55 -24.30 -5.53
N ALA A 22 8.84 -23.97 -5.53
CA ALA A 22 9.33 -22.67 -5.07
C ALA A 22 8.77 -21.50 -5.90
N ILE A 23 8.65 -21.66 -7.23
CA ILE A 23 7.97 -20.68 -8.10
C ILE A 23 6.50 -20.56 -7.69
N ALA A 24 5.80 -21.68 -7.49
CA ALA A 24 4.39 -21.66 -7.11
C ALA A 24 4.16 -20.95 -5.76
N GLU A 25 5.04 -21.17 -4.78
CA GLU A 25 5.03 -20.48 -3.49
C GLU A 25 5.31 -18.98 -3.65
N LEU A 26 6.32 -18.61 -4.45
CA LEU A 26 6.70 -17.21 -4.69
C LEU A 26 5.59 -16.38 -5.35
N VAL A 27 4.82 -16.99 -6.25
CA VAL A 27 3.83 -16.27 -7.06
C VAL A 27 2.42 -16.32 -6.49
N ASN A 28 2.20 -17.10 -5.43
CA ASN A 28 0.98 -17.15 -4.64
C ASN A 28 -0.32 -17.19 -5.49
N GLY A 29 -0.34 -18.05 -6.51
CA GLY A 29 -1.49 -18.26 -7.38
C GLY A 29 -1.55 -17.40 -8.66
N ASP A 30 -0.65 -16.43 -8.85
CA ASP A 30 -0.59 -15.67 -10.11
C ASP A 30 0.15 -16.45 -11.22
N ALA A 31 -0.62 -17.02 -12.13
CA ALA A 31 -0.10 -17.80 -13.27
C ALA A 31 0.73 -16.95 -14.26
N ARG A 32 0.41 -15.66 -14.44
CA ARG A 32 1.19 -14.79 -15.32
C ARG A 32 2.55 -14.52 -14.71
N ARG A 33 2.58 -14.23 -13.41
CA ARG A 33 3.83 -14.05 -12.66
C ARG A 33 4.66 -15.33 -12.66
N ALA A 34 4.01 -16.50 -12.54
CA ALA A 34 4.69 -17.80 -12.65
C ALA A 34 5.39 -17.97 -13.99
N LEU A 35 4.69 -17.66 -15.10
CA LEU A 35 5.23 -17.76 -16.45
C LEU A 35 6.38 -16.76 -16.68
N ASN A 36 6.21 -15.51 -16.25
CA ASN A 36 7.27 -14.50 -16.36
C ASN A 36 8.51 -14.88 -15.55
N THR A 37 8.33 -15.44 -14.35
CA THR A 37 9.45 -15.94 -13.53
C THR A 37 10.14 -17.12 -14.22
N LEU A 38 9.38 -18.05 -14.78
CA LEU A 38 9.92 -19.17 -15.53
C LEU A 38 10.70 -18.72 -16.77
N GLU A 39 10.22 -17.71 -17.47
CA GLU A 39 10.87 -17.14 -18.65
C GLU A 39 12.20 -16.46 -18.31
N MET A 40 12.23 -15.60 -17.29
CA MET A 40 13.49 -15.00 -16.82
C MET A 40 14.49 -16.07 -16.36
N MET A 41 14.03 -17.13 -15.70
CA MET A 41 14.89 -18.26 -15.33
C MET A 41 15.46 -18.96 -16.58
N ALA A 42 14.65 -19.18 -17.61
CA ALA A 42 15.10 -19.78 -18.87
C ALA A 42 16.12 -18.91 -19.62
N ASP A 43 15.98 -17.59 -19.55
CA ASP A 43 16.88 -16.63 -20.19
C ASP A 43 18.22 -16.49 -19.43
N MET A 44 18.20 -16.60 -18.11
CA MET A 44 19.41 -16.47 -17.26
C MET A 44 20.14 -17.79 -17.01
N ALA A 45 19.51 -18.93 -17.26
CA ALA A 45 20.13 -20.22 -17.03
C ALA A 45 21.27 -20.48 -18.03
N GLU A 46 22.47 -20.69 -17.48
CA GLU A 46 23.63 -21.14 -18.26
C GLU A 46 23.43 -22.55 -18.80
N VAL A 47 24.05 -22.80 -19.95
CA VAL A 47 24.06 -24.11 -20.59
C VAL A 47 25.16 -24.96 -19.95
N ASP A 48 24.81 -26.13 -19.44
CA ASP A 48 25.77 -27.07 -18.89
C ASP A 48 26.58 -27.80 -19.98
N ASP A 49 27.59 -28.58 -19.58
CA ASP A 49 28.44 -29.35 -20.49
C ASP A 49 27.67 -30.37 -21.36
N SER A 50 26.42 -30.68 -20.99
CA SER A 50 25.52 -31.56 -21.74
C SER A 50 24.58 -30.83 -22.71
N GLY A 51 24.71 -29.50 -22.82
CA GLY A 51 23.87 -28.67 -23.67
C GLY A 51 22.51 -28.31 -23.06
N LYS A 52 22.31 -28.57 -21.76
CA LYS A 52 21.01 -28.37 -21.09
C LYS A 52 21.02 -27.15 -20.19
N ARG A 53 19.85 -26.55 -20.02
CA ARG A 53 19.61 -25.47 -19.04
C ARG A 53 18.80 -26.00 -17.89
N VAL A 54 19.37 -26.01 -16.68
CA VAL A 54 18.70 -26.50 -15.48
C VAL A 54 18.27 -25.32 -14.61
N LEU A 55 16.96 -25.15 -14.43
CA LEU A 55 16.38 -24.04 -13.68
C LEU A 55 16.43 -24.33 -12.17
N LEU A 56 17.61 -24.16 -11.56
CA LEU A 56 17.84 -24.48 -10.15
C LEU A 56 17.19 -23.45 -9.20
N PRO A 57 16.87 -23.83 -7.94
CA PRO A 57 16.31 -22.90 -6.94
C PRO A 57 17.22 -21.71 -6.62
N ALA A 58 18.55 -21.88 -6.78
CA ALA A 58 19.51 -20.79 -6.62
C ALA A 58 19.27 -19.66 -7.62
N LEU A 59 18.94 -19.99 -8.87
CA LEU A 59 18.63 -19.02 -9.93
C LEU A 59 17.32 -18.27 -9.63
N LEU A 60 16.34 -18.96 -9.03
CA LEU A 60 15.11 -18.32 -8.55
C LEU A 60 15.42 -17.31 -7.44
N THR A 61 16.31 -17.68 -6.51
CA THR A 61 16.78 -16.79 -5.43
C THR A 61 17.53 -15.60 -5.99
N GLU A 62 18.33 -15.77 -7.04
CA GLU A 62 19.05 -14.69 -7.72
C GLU A 62 18.07 -13.74 -8.44
N ILE A 63 17.07 -14.25 -9.15
CA ILE A 63 16.04 -13.42 -9.79
C ILE A 63 15.17 -12.69 -8.76
N ALA A 64 14.79 -13.38 -7.69
CA ALA A 64 14.08 -12.76 -6.57
C ALA A 64 14.96 -11.72 -5.88
N GLY A 65 16.25 -12.00 -5.73
CA GLY A 65 17.29 -11.14 -5.19
C GLY A 65 17.57 -9.93 -6.06
N GLU A 66 17.60 -10.06 -7.38
CA GLU A 66 17.72 -8.95 -8.35
C GLU A 66 16.48 -8.08 -8.36
N ARG A 67 15.27 -8.66 -8.28
CA ARG A 67 14.04 -7.88 -8.09
C ARG A 67 14.09 -7.12 -6.77
N SER A 68 14.54 -7.79 -5.70
CA SER A 68 14.79 -7.15 -4.41
C SER A 68 15.90 -6.10 -4.47
N ALA A 69 16.94 -6.28 -5.28
CA ALA A 69 18.06 -5.36 -5.43
C ALA A 69 17.74 -4.21 -6.38
N ARG A 70 16.84 -4.36 -7.35
CA ARG A 70 16.21 -3.25 -8.08
C ARG A 70 15.24 -2.48 -7.20
N PHE A 71 14.67 -3.15 -6.18
CA PHE A 71 13.93 -2.55 -5.08
C PHE A 71 14.81 -1.75 -4.13
N ASP A 72 15.99 -2.27 -3.84
CA ASP A 72 16.92 -1.74 -2.83
C ASP A 72 17.94 -0.75 -3.43
N ASN A 73 18.21 -0.82 -4.74
CA ASN A 73 19.04 0.13 -5.46
C ASN A 73 18.29 1.45 -5.68
N LYS A 74 18.29 2.24 -4.59
CA LYS A 74 17.81 3.61 -4.36
C LYS A 74 16.33 3.71 -4.02
N GLY A 75 16.02 3.55 -2.73
CA GLY A 75 14.72 3.88 -2.12
C GLY A 75 14.14 5.22 -2.61
N ASP A 76 14.99 6.19 -2.98
CA ASP A 76 14.60 7.46 -3.62
C ASP A 76 13.63 7.28 -4.80
N ARG A 77 13.88 6.33 -5.71
CA ARG A 77 13.00 6.12 -6.87
C ARG A 77 11.62 5.59 -6.48
N PHE A 78 11.55 4.73 -5.46
CA PHE A 78 10.27 4.26 -4.95
C PHE A 78 9.50 5.39 -4.27
N TYR A 79 10.20 6.19 -3.45
CA TYR A 79 9.62 7.38 -2.82
C TYR A 79 9.13 8.40 -3.86
N ASP A 80 9.85 8.59 -4.95
CA ASP A 80 9.43 9.46 -6.06
C ASP A 80 8.12 8.97 -6.70
N LEU A 81 7.99 7.66 -6.94
CA LEU A 81 6.76 7.08 -7.50
C LEU A 81 5.57 7.24 -6.54
N ILE A 82 5.77 6.96 -5.25
CA ILE A 82 4.74 7.16 -4.21
C ILE A 82 4.35 8.64 -4.10
N SER A 83 5.33 9.53 -4.15
CA SER A 83 5.17 10.97 -4.08
C SER A 83 4.39 11.48 -5.29
N ALA A 84 4.71 11.00 -6.49
CA ALA A 84 4.01 11.33 -7.72
C ALA A 84 2.56 10.83 -7.71
N LEU A 85 2.31 9.60 -7.23
CA LEU A 85 0.96 9.08 -7.01
C LEU A 85 0.16 10.02 -6.08
N HIS A 86 0.70 10.31 -4.90
CA HIS A 86 0.03 11.15 -3.91
C HIS A 86 -0.28 12.55 -4.45
N LYS A 87 0.69 13.20 -5.11
CA LYS A 87 0.49 14.52 -5.74
C LYS A 87 -0.54 14.48 -6.86
N SER A 88 -0.61 13.40 -7.64
CA SER A 88 -1.60 13.23 -8.70
C SER A 88 -3.02 13.12 -8.13
N VAL A 89 -3.19 12.35 -7.04
CA VAL A 89 -4.47 12.25 -6.35
C VAL A 89 -4.89 13.60 -5.76
N ARG A 90 -3.98 14.29 -5.07
CA ARG A 90 -4.21 15.65 -4.53
C ARG A 90 -4.57 16.65 -5.64
N GLY A 91 -3.87 16.59 -6.76
CA GLY A 91 -4.10 17.41 -7.95
C GLY A 91 -5.34 17.02 -8.76
N SER A 92 -6.13 16.05 -8.29
CA SER A 92 -7.34 15.56 -8.96
C SER A 92 -7.11 15.06 -10.39
N ALA A 93 -5.98 14.36 -10.60
CA ALA A 93 -5.58 13.77 -11.88
C ALA A 93 -5.67 12.23 -11.82
N PRO A 94 -6.86 11.63 -12.03
CA PRO A 94 -7.08 10.19 -11.87
C PRO A 94 -6.23 9.34 -12.84
N ASP A 95 -6.05 9.80 -14.08
CA ASP A 95 -5.25 9.08 -15.09
C ASP A 95 -3.77 8.99 -14.68
N ALA A 96 -3.21 10.11 -14.23
CA ALA A 96 -1.83 10.17 -13.74
C ALA A 96 -1.66 9.34 -12.46
N ALA A 97 -2.64 9.36 -11.56
CA ALA A 97 -2.61 8.55 -10.35
C ALA A 97 -2.60 7.05 -10.68
N LEU A 98 -3.44 6.59 -11.60
CA LEU A 98 -3.42 5.19 -12.07
C LEU A 98 -2.10 4.83 -12.74
N TYR A 99 -1.54 5.73 -13.55
CA TYR A 99 -0.23 5.51 -14.18
C TYR A 99 0.87 5.29 -13.13
N TRP A 100 0.96 6.15 -12.11
CA TRP A 100 1.96 6.00 -11.05
C TRP A 100 1.72 4.75 -10.21
N TYR A 101 0.46 4.40 -9.94
CA TYR A 101 0.12 3.14 -9.28
C TYR A 101 0.59 1.93 -10.10
N ALA A 102 0.32 1.89 -11.40
CA ALA A 102 0.80 0.83 -12.27
C ALA A 102 2.34 0.74 -12.29
N ARG A 103 3.04 1.88 -12.27
CA ARG A 103 4.51 1.92 -12.15
C ARG A 103 5.01 1.34 -10.83
N ILE A 104 4.31 1.57 -9.73
CA ILE A 104 4.64 0.98 -8.42
C ILE A 104 4.45 -0.54 -8.47
N ILE A 105 3.30 -1.02 -8.96
CA ILE A 105 2.98 -2.46 -9.03
C ILE A 105 3.95 -3.20 -9.96
N THR A 106 4.22 -2.65 -11.15
CA THR A 106 5.14 -3.29 -12.10
C THR A 106 6.60 -3.25 -11.65
N ALA A 107 6.98 -2.26 -10.83
CA ALA A 107 8.26 -2.28 -10.13
C ALA A 107 8.33 -3.35 -9.02
N GLY A 108 7.19 -3.95 -8.65
CA GLY A 108 7.00 -4.98 -7.62
C GLY A 108 6.62 -4.42 -6.25
N GLY A 109 6.07 -3.20 -6.20
CA GLY A 109 5.76 -2.48 -4.96
C GLY A 109 4.62 -3.13 -4.21
N ASP A 110 4.73 -3.17 -2.88
CA ASP A 110 3.68 -3.67 -2.00
C ASP A 110 2.38 -2.85 -2.20
N PRO A 111 1.29 -3.45 -2.71
CA PRO A 111 0.00 -2.76 -2.88
C PRO A 111 -0.55 -2.25 -1.55
N LEU A 112 -0.30 -2.94 -0.44
CA LEU A 112 -0.74 -2.50 0.89
C LEU A 112 0.00 -1.24 1.34
N TYR A 113 1.22 -1.00 0.85
CA TYR A 113 1.89 0.29 1.05
C TYR A 113 1.07 1.42 0.42
N VAL A 114 0.56 1.22 -0.79
CA VAL A 114 -0.30 2.19 -1.47
C VAL A 114 -1.64 2.34 -0.75
N ALA A 115 -2.23 1.24 -0.25
CA ALA A 115 -3.46 1.28 0.54
C ALA A 115 -3.29 2.13 1.82
N ARG A 116 -2.16 2.01 2.54
CA ARG A 116 -1.82 2.89 3.67
C ARG A 116 -1.77 4.36 3.25
N ARG A 117 -1.21 4.67 2.09
CA ARG A 117 -1.17 6.04 1.56
C ARG A 117 -2.56 6.55 1.19
N CYS A 118 -3.46 5.70 0.70
CA CYS A 118 -4.85 6.08 0.43
C CYS A 118 -5.59 6.53 1.70
N LEU A 119 -5.37 5.85 2.83
CA LEU A 119 -5.93 6.27 4.13
C LEU A 119 -5.40 7.63 4.60
N ALA A 120 -4.10 7.87 4.40
CA ALA A 120 -3.49 9.17 4.71
C ALA A 120 -4.05 10.29 3.82
N ILE A 121 -4.19 10.04 2.51
CA ILE A 121 -4.80 10.99 1.57
C ILE A 121 -6.26 11.28 1.95
N ALA A 122 -7.01 10.25 2.38
CA ALA A 122 -8.40 10.41 2.78
C ALA A 122 -8.57 11.40 3.95
N SER A 123 -7.65 11.43 4.92
CA SER A 123 -7.72 12.38 6.03
C SER A 123 -6.99 13.71 5.77
N GLU A 124 -5.93 13.69 4.95
CA GLU A 124 -5.09 14.88 4.67
C GLU A 124 -5.64 15.76 3.55
N ASP A 125 -6.07 15.15 2.44
CA ASP A 125 -6.37 15.87 1.19
C ASP A 125 -7.87 15.87 0.83
N VAL A 126 -8.66 14.97 1.42
CA VAL A 126 -10.13 14.92 1.25
C VAL A 126 -10.85 15.39 2.52
N GLY A 127 -10.49 14.81 3.67
CA GLY A 127 -11.03 15.17 4.97
C GLY A 127 -12.55 15.12 5.02
N ASN A 128 -13.16 16.10 5.69
CA ASN A 128 -14.61 16.19 5.82
C ASN A 128 -15.32 16.76 4.59
N ALA A 129 -14.62 17.07 3.50
CA ALA A 129 -15.28 17.42 2.25
C ALA A 129 -15.99 16.19 1.65
N ASP A 130 -15.48 14.99 1.90
CA ASP A 130 -16.20 13.73 1.69
C ASP A 130 -15.72 12.66 2.70
N PRO A 131 -16.39 12.54 3.86
CA PRO A 131 -15.97 11.60 4.92
C PRO A 131 -15.97 10.13 4.49
N ARG A 132 -16.69 9.78 3.42
CA ARG A 132 -16.76 8.41 2.89
C ARG A 132 -15.45 7.96 2.25
N ALA A 133 -14.56 8.89 1.90
CA ALA A 133 -13.24 8.58 1.36
C ALA A 133 -12.45 7.60 2.24
N MET A 134 -12.54 7.75 3.57
CA MET A 134 -11.92 6.82 4.52
C MET A 134 -12.50 5.41 4.39
N GLN A 135 -13.83 5.30 4.28
CA GLN A 135 -14.52 4.01 4.15
C GLN A 135 -14.19 3.32 2.83
N VAL A 136 -14.10 4.08 1.73
CA VAL A 136 -13.72 3.53 0.41
C VAL A 136 -12.29 2.96 0.46
N ALA A 137 -11.35 3.68 1.08
CA ALA A 137 -9.97 3.20 1.22
C ALA A 137 -9.87 1.96 2.15
N ILE A 138 -10.64 1.91 3.25
CA ILE A 138 -10.73 0.73 4.11
C ILE A 138 -11.37 -0.45 3.37
N ALA A 139 -12.43 -0.23 2.61
CA ALA A 139 -13.07 -1.30 1.83
C ALA A 139 -12.12 -1.88 0.76
N ALA A 140 -11.29 -1.04 0.13
CA ALA A 140 -10.26 -1.51 -0.79
C ALA A 140 -9.18 -2.35 -0.08
N TRP A 141 -8.77 -1.95 1.12
CA TRP A 141 -7.86 -2.74 1.96
C TRP A 141 -8.47 -4.10 2.33
N ASP A 142 -9.72 -4.11 2.81
CA ASP A 142 -10.44 -5.32 3.18
C ASP A 142 -10.59 -6.26 1.97
N CYS A 143 -10.88 -5.71 0.79
CA CYS A 143 -10.92 -6.48 -0.46
C CYS A 143 -9.56 -7.14 -0.75
N PHE A 144 -8.46 -6.38 -0.66
CA PHE A 144 -7.11 -6.93 -0.88
C PHE A 144 -6.80 -8.08 0.07
N THR A 145 -7.06 -7.87 1.37
CA THR A 145 -6.75 -8.86 2.41
C THR A 145 -7.61 -10.12 2.35
N ARG A 146 -8.83 -10.04 1.81
CA ARG A 146 -9.77 -11.18 1.78
C ARG A 146 -9.82 -11.90 0.45
N VAL A 147 -9.67 -11.18 -0.66
CA VAL A 147 -9.86 -11.75 -2.01
C VAL A 147 -8.53 -12.20 -2.62
N GLY A 148 -7.44 -11.46 -2.35
CA GLY A 148 -6.12 -11.77 -2.87
C GLY A 148 -5.55 -10.69 -3.81
N PRO A 149 -4.32 -10.89 -4.33
CA PRO A 149 -3.53 -9.83 -4.93
C PRO A 149 -4.16 -9.18 -6.17
N ALA A 150 -4.60 -9.97 -7.16
CA ALA A 150 -5.07 -9.42 -8.44
C ALA A 150 -6.38 -8.64 -8.31
N GLU A 151 -7.34 -9.15 -7.54
CA GLU A 151 -8.61 -8.49 -7.21
C GLU A 151 -8.39 -7.29 -6.28
N GLY A 152 -7.51 -7.46 -5.31
CA GLY A 152 -7.13 -6.44 -4.34
C GLY A 152 -6.48 -5.23 -4.97
N GLU A 153 -5.53 -5.42 -5.90
CA GLU A 153 -4.89 -4.34 -6.64
C GLU A 153 -5.91 -3.50 -7.42
N ARG A 154 -6.93 -4.15 -8.02
CA ARG A 154 -8.03 -3.43 -8.68
C ARG A 154 -8.89 -2.64 -7.69
N ALA A 155 -9.14 -3.18 -6.50
CA ALA A 155 -9.88 -2.47 -5.46
C ALA A 155 -9.12 -1.23 -4.96
N ILE A 156 -7.80 -1.33 -4.82
CA ILE A 156 -6.93 -0.19 -4.49
C ILE A 156 -6.95 0.83 -5.63
N ALA A 157 -6.87 0.40 -6.89
CA ALA A 157 -7.00 1.29 -8.05
C ALA A 157 -8.34 2.05 -8.04
N GLN A 158 -9.45 1.38 -7.69
CA GLN A 158 -10.75 2.02 -7.54
C GLN A 158 -10.73 3.10 -6.44
N ALA A 159 -10.12 2.82 -5.29
CA ALA A 159 -9.98 3.82 -4.21
C ALA A 159 -9.11 5.01 -4.64
N ILE A 160 -8.02 4.78 -5.38
CA ILE A 160 -7.17 5.85 -5.92
C ILE A 160 -7.98 6.80 -6.82
N VAL A 161 -8.78 6.24 -7.74
CA VAL A 161 -9.63 7.05 -8.64
C VAL A 161 -10.71 7.79 -7.85
N TYR A 162 -11.34 7.14 -6.87
CA TYR A 162 -12.30 7.80 -5.98
C TYR A 162 -11.68 9.02 -5.29
N LEU A 163 -10.51 8.84 -4.66
CA LEU A 163 -9.80 9.91 -3.97
C LEU A 163 -9.36 11.03 -4.92
N ALA A 164 -8.95 10.69 -6.14
CA ALA A 164 -8.57 11.66 -7.16
C ALA A 164 -9.77 12.53 -7.58
N CYS A 165 -10.96 11.94 -7.69
CA CYS A 165 -12.18 12.66 -8.07
C CYS A 165 -12.91 13.32 -6.90
N ALA A 166 -12.62 12.95 -5.65
CA ALA A 166 -13.27 13.50 -4.47
C ALA A 166 -13.00 15.02 -4.29
N PRO A 167 -13.94 15.77 -3.68
CA PRO A 167 -13.68 17.16 -3.30
C PRO A 167 -12.50 17.24 -2.34
N LYS A 168 -11.61 18.23 -2.55
CA LYS A 168 -10.37 18.36 -1.78
C LYS A 168 -10.53 19.31 -0.60
N SER A 169 -10.05 18.91 0.56
CA SER A 169 -9.97 19.76 1.75
C SER A 169 -8.88 19.27 2.68
N ASN A 170 -7.94 20.16 3.00
CA ASN A 170 -6.93 19.93 4.02
C ASN A 170 -7.27 20.59 5.37
N ALA A 171 -8.52 21.09 5.53
CA ALA A 171 -8.91 21.88 6.70
C ALA A 171 -8.76 21.10 8.01
N VAL A 172 -9.15 19.82 8.03
CA VAL A 172 -8.98 18.93 9.19
C VAL A 172 -7.50 18.75 9.52
N TYR A 173 -6.66 18.49 8.51
CA TYR A 173 -5.23 18.32 8.67
C TYR A 173 -4.56 19.59 9.23
N THR A 174 -4.86 20.76 8.67
CA THR A 174 -4.30 22.03 9.13
C THR A 174 -4.77 22.40 10.54
N ALA A 175 -6.05 22.18 10.85
CA ALA A 175 -6.60 22.47 12.17
C ALA A 175 -5.99 21.57 13.26
N PHE A 176 -5.89 20.26 12.99
CA PHE A 176 -5.27 19.32 13.93
C PHE A 176 -3.79 19.61 14.12
N LYS A 177 -3.07 19.97 13.05
CA LYS A 177 -1.67 20.38 13.14
C LYS A 177 -1.48 21.62 14.02
N ALA A 178 -2.37 22.62 13.91
CA ALA A 178 -2.33 23.81 14.75
C ALA A 178 -2.61 23.48 16.23
N ALA A 179 -3.62 22.64 16.50
CA ALA A 179 -3.94 22.20 17.86
C ALA A 179 -2.78 21.43 18.52
N LEU A 180 -2.08 20.57 17.77
CA LEU A 180 -0.87 19.88 18.24
C LEU A 180 0.29 20.83 18.53
N ALA A 181 0.44 21.91 17.75
CA ALA A 181 1.45 22.93 18.01
C ALA A 181 1.12 23.69 19.30
N ASP A 182 -0.13 24.15 19.46
CA ASP A 182 -0.59 24.83 20.67
C ASP A 182 -0.37 23.96 21.93
N ALA A 183 -0.69 22.67 21.88
CA ALA A 183 -0.50 21.75 23.00
C ALA A 183 0.98 21.48 23.34
N ARG A 184 1.93 21.76 22.44
CA ARG A 184 3.37 21.59 22.69
C ARG A 184 4.05 22.88 23.14
N GLU A 185 3.57 24.00 22.64
CA GLU A 185 4.25 25.30 22.78
C GLU A 185 3.62 26.19 23.86
N ARG A 186 2.35 25.96 24.21
CA ARG A 186 1.66 26.71 25.26
C ARG A 186 1.82 26.05 26.63
N PRO A 187 1.61 26.80 27.73
CA PRO A 187 1.57 26.22 29.06
C PRO A 187 0.54 25.09 29.19
N ASP A 188 0.82 24.13 30.08
CA ASP A 188 -0.12 23.08 30.46
C ASP A 188 -1.29 23.66 31.26
N TYR A 189 -2.28 24.22 30.56
CA TYR A 189 -3.49 24.70 31.18
C TYR A 189 -4.30 23.54 31.77
N ASP A 190 -4.80 23.72 32.99
CA ASP A 190 -5.74 22.78 33.59
C ASP A 190 -7.02 22.67 32.74
N VAL A 191 -7.62 21.47 32.73
CA VAL A 191 -8.96 21.28 32.18
C VAL A 191 -9.94 22.19 32.94
N PRO A 192 -10.71 23.06 32.25
CA PRO A 192 -11.71 23.91 32.88
C PRO A 192 -12.67 23.09 33.75
N VAL A 193 -13.04 23.61 34.93
CA VAL A 193 -13.78 22.83 35.93
C VAL A 193 -15.09 22.24 35.40
N HIS A 194 -15.82 22.98 34.56
CA HIS A 194 -17.06 22.52 33.94
C HIS A 194 -16.88 21.43 32.87
N LEU A 195 -15.64 21.13 32.46
CA LEU A 195 -15.27 20.05 31.52
C LEU A 195 -14.59 18.86 32.23
N ARG A 196 -14.31 18.96 33.53
CA ARG A 196 -13.71 17.86 34.29
C ARG A 196 -14.72 16.72 34.43
N ASN A 197 -14.22 15.50 34.50
CA ASN A 197 -15.06 14.35 34.85
C ASN A 197 -15.70 14.59 36.25
N ALA A 198 -16.87 13.98 36.50
CA ALA A 198 -17.76 14.30 37.62
C ALA A 198 -17.05 14.53 38.97
N PRO A 199 -17.51 15.48 39.79
CA PRO A 199 -16.78 15.97 40.94
C PRO A 199 -16.53 14.88 41.98
N THR A 200 -15.37 14.95 42.62
CA THR A 200 -15.21 14.30 43.92
C THR A 200 -16.01 15.10 44.96
N LYS A 201 -16.44 14.47 46.07
CA LYS A 201 -17.25 15.13 47.14
C LYS A 201 -16.67 16.46 47.66
N THR A 202 -15.39 16.73 47.40
CA THR A 202 -14.69 17.97 47.74
C THR A 202 -15.07 19.12 46.79
N ASP A 203 -15.19 18.85 45.48
CA ASP A 203 -15.40 19.87 44.45
C ASP A 203 -16.83 20.48 44.49
N GLU A 204 -17.82 19.69 44.96
CA GLU A 204 -19.18 20.17 45.24
C GLU A 204 -19.22 21.08 46.48
N ARG A 205 -18.35 20.82 47.47
CA ARG A 205 -18.33 21.54 48.74
C ARG A 205 -17.77 22.95 48.61
N ASP A 206 -16.87 23.16 47.65
CA ASP A 206 -16.23 24.45 47.38
C ASP A 206 -16.99 25.28 46.31
N GLY A 207 -18.17 24.81 45.86
CA GLY A 207 -19.04 25.55 44.95
C GLY A 207 -18.51 25.71 43.52
N ILE A 208 -17.56 24.85 43.11
CA ILE A 208 -16.81 25.01 41.85
C ILE A 208 -17.54 24.35 40.67
N TRP A 209 -18.55 23.52 40.92
CA TRP A 209 -19.30 22.81 39.88
C TRP A 209 -20.62 23.52 39.55
N SER A 210 -20.68 24.18 38.39
CA SER A 210 -21.95 24.61 37.79
C SER A 210 -22.32 23.59 36.73
N GLY A 211 -23.27 22.71 37.04
CA GLY A 211 -23.65 21.59 36.17
C GLY A 211 -23.98 22.07 34.76
N VAL A 212 -23.11 21.74 33.80
CA VAL A 212 -23.38 21.90 32.38
C VAL A 212 -23.91 20.56 31.87
N PRO A 213 -25.09 20.51 31.24
CA PRO A 213 -25.52 19.29 30.58
C PRO A 213 -24.52 18.99 29.46
N LEU A 214 -23.94 17.78 29.48
CA LEU A 214 -23.30 17.22 28.30
C LEU A 214 -24.30 17.35 27.14
N CYS A 215 -23.89 17.94 26.02
CA CYS A 215 -24.75 18.16 24.85
C CYS A 215 -25.58 16.90 24.52
N PRO A 216 -26.82 17.06 24.03
CA PRO A 216 -27.76 15.96 23.81
C PRO A 216 -27.26 14.91 22.81
#